data_AF-A0A935H5P1-F1
#
_entry.id   AF-A0A935H5P1-F1
#
_cell.length_a   1.000
_cell.length_b   1.000
_cell.length_c   1.000
_cell.angle_alpha   90.00
_cell.angle_beta   90.00
_cell.angle_gamma   90.00
#
_symmetry.space_group_name_H-M   'P 1'
#
loop_
_entity.id
_entity.type
_entity.pdbx_description
1 polymer ?
#
loop_
_entity_poly.entity_id
_entity_poly.type
_entity_poly.pdbx_seq_one_letter_code
_entity_poly.pdbx_strand_id
1 'polypeptide(L)' 'MRAGSERLLARVVQVFGSAQAHHGYLFANARATRIKLLVHDGFGVWCASRRLNVGRFMWPQFDAYSTAQ' A
#
# COMPACT_ATOMS: atom_id res chain seq x y z
N MET A 1 -8.13 -9.67 3.09
CA MET A 1 -8.01 -8.36 3.76
C MET A 1 -9.40 -7.80 3.96
N ARG A 2 -9.87 -7.76 5.22
CA ARG A 2 -11.17 -7.20 5.62
C ARG A 2 -10.95 -5.85 6.32
N ALA A 3 -10.11 -5.00 5.73
CA ALA A 3 -9.80 -3.67 6.24
C ALA A 3 -10.27 -2.62 5.23
N GLY A 4 -11.11 -1.68 5.66
CA GLY A 4 -11.48 -0.48 4.90
C GLY A 4 -10.41 0.61 4.95
N SER A 5 -10.64 1.74 4.29
CA SER A 5 -9.73 2.90 4.28
C SER A 5 -9.36 3.37 5.68
N GLU A 6 -10.34 3.57 6.57
CA GLU A 6 -10.12 4.03 7.96
C GLU A 6 -9.18 3.12 8.75
N ARG A 7 -9.40 1.79 8.65
CA ARG A 7 -8.55 0.82 9.35
C ARG A 7 -7.13 0.79 8.78
N LEU A 8 -6.97 1.02 7.48
CA LEU A 8 -5.65 1.13 6.87
C LEU A 8 -4.95 2.43 7.28
N LEU A 9 -5.68 3.55 7.29
CA LEU A 9 -5.17 4.85 7.72
C LEU A 9 -4.72 4.80 9.18
N ALA A 10 -5.54 4.25 10.07
CA ALA A 10 -5.16 4.04 11.46
C ALA A 10 -3.88 3.19 11.58
N ARG A 11 -3.69 2.19 10.72
CA ARG A 11 -2.46 1.40 10.71
C ARG A 11 -1.25 2.19 10.20
N VAL A 12 -1.42 3.05 9.20
CA VAL A 12 -0.37 3.98 8.74
C VAL A 12 0.07 4.87 9.90
N VAL A 13 -0.88 5.54 10.56
CA VAL A 13 -0.62 6.44 11.69
C VAL A 13 0.04 5.68 12.84
N GLN A 14 -0.42 4.48 13.17
CA GLN A 14 0.18 3.65 14.21
C GLN A 14 1.66 3.31 13.92
N VAL A 15 2.01 3.03 12.67
CA VAL A 15 3.36 2.56 12.29
C VAL A 15 4.31 3.72 12.00
N PHE A 16 3.84 4.77 11.34
CA PHE A 16 4.64 5.87 10.82
C PHE A 16 4.42 7.20 11.55
N GLY A 17 3.51 7.27 12.52
CA GLY A 17 3.15 8.48 13.27
C GLY A 17 2.13 9.38 12.56
N SER A 18 2.15 9.43 11.23
CA SER A 18 1.17 10.15 10.42
C SER A 18 1.07 9.59 9.00
N ALA A 19 -0.02 9.90 8.30
CA ALA A 19 -0.09 9.74 6.85
C ALA A 19 0.42 11.01 6.18
N GLN A 20 1.50 10.90 5.41
CA GLN A 20 2.14 12.03 4.75
C GLN A 20 1.35 12.45 3.51
N ALA A 21 1.23 13.76 3.29
CA ALA A 21 0.63 14.29 2.07
C ALA A 21 1.42 13.89 0.82
N HIS A 22 0.72 13.67 -0.28
CA HIS A 22 1.27 13.19 -1.56
C HIS A 22 1.95 11.81 -1.50
N HIS A 23 1.61 10.97 -0.51
CA HIS A 23 2.19 9.63 -0.36
C HIS A 23 1.13 8.52 -0.56
N GLY A 24 1.60 7.40 -1.09
CA GLY A 24 0.86 6.15 -1.22
C GLY A 24 1.37 5.08 -0.28
N TYR A 25 0.48 4.47 0.50
CA TYR A 25 0.75 3.35 1.39
C TYR A 25 0.11 2.08 0.82
N LEU A 26 0.94 1.09 0.51
CA LEU A 26 0.51 -0.14 -0.15
C LEU A 26 0.44 -1.30 0.84
N PHE A 27 -0.72 -1.96 0.87
CA PHE A 27 -0.98 -3.12 1.72
C PHE A 27 -1.26 -4.34 0.86
N ALA A 28 -0.72 -5.50 1.24
CA ALA A 28 -1.12 -6.79 0.69
C ALA A 28 -1.70 -7.70 1.77
N ASN A 29 -2.56 -8.63 1.37
CA ASN A 29 -2.93 -9.74 2.26
C ASN A 29 -1.80 -10.77 2.32
N ALA A 30 -1.82 -11.65 3.34
CA ALA A 30 -0.81 -12.71 3.51
C ALA A 30 -0.64 -13.61 2.26
N ARG A 31 -1.71 -13.85 1.49
CA ARG A 31 -1.65 -14.64 0.23
C ARG A 31 -1.21 -13.82 -0.98
N ALA A 32 -0.98 -12.51 -0.83
CA ALA A 32 -0.62 -11.57 -1.89
C ALA A 32 -1.56 -11.61 -3.13
N THR A 33 -2.84 -11.95 -2.95
CA THR A 33 -3.84 -11.96 -4.03
C THR A 33 -4.71 -10.70 -4.06
N ARG A 34 -4.61 -9.87 -3.01
CA ARG A 34 -5.33 -8.61 -2.87
C ARG A 34 -4.37 -7.54 -2.40
N ILE A 35 -4.43 -6.38 -3.03
CA ILE A 35 -3.75 -5.16 -2.57
C ILE A 35 -4.74 -4.03 -2.35
N LYS A 36 -4.36 -3.12 -1.47
CA LYS A 36 -5.00 -1.82 -1.30
C LYS A 36 -3.93 -0.74 -1.28
N LEU A 37 -4.08 0.26 -2.13
CA LEU A 37 -3.27 1.47 -2.13
C LEU A 37 -4.09 2.57 -1.45
N LEU A 38 -3.64 3.03 -0.30
CA LEU A 38 -4.19 4.19 0.41
C LEU A 38 -3.33 5.40 0.04
N VAL A 39 -3.91 6.42 -0.58
CA VAL A 39 -3.18 7.63 -0.96
C VAL A 39 -3.72 8.81 -0.19
N HIS A 40 -2.81 9.58 0.41
CA HIS A 40 -3.11 10.93 0.85
C HIS A 40 -2.65 11.86 -0.27
N ASP A 41 -3.58 12.53 -0.95
CA ASP A 41 -3.27 13.34 -2.15
C ASP A 41 -2.91 14.80 -1.84
N GLY A 42 -3.07 15.23 -0.59
CA GLY A 42 -2.78 16.58 -0.11
C GLY A 42 -4.05 17.33 0.31
N PHE A 43 -5.21 16.92 -0.20
CA PHE A 43 -6.52 17.46 0.16
C PHE A 43 -7.37 16.45 0.93
N GLY A 44 -7.23 15.17 0.59
CA GLY A 44 -7.96 14.08 1.22
C GLY A 44 -7.25 12.74 1.09
N VAL A 45 -7.98 11.70 1.45
CA VAL A 45 -7.52 10.32 1.41
C VAL A 45 -8.46 9.51 0.52
N TRP A 46 -7.89 8.75 -0.41
CA TRP A 46 -8.63 7.79 -1.21
C TRP A 46 -7.96 6.41 -1.19
N CYS A 47 -8.73 5.37 -1.52
CA CYS A 47 -8.24 4.00 -1.54
C CYS A 47 -8.62 3.27 -2.83
N ALA A 48 -7.61 2.85 -3.59
CA ALA A 48 -7.77 1.88 -4.67
C ALA A 48 -7.59 0.45 -4.15
N SER A 49 -8.39 -0.47 -4.65
CA SER A 49 -8.32 -1.89 -4.30
C SER A 49 -8.17 -2.73 -5.56
N ARG A 50 -7.26 -3.71 -5.55
CA ARG A 50 -7.12 -4.69 -6.64
C ARG A 50 -7.09 -6.11 -6.09
N ARG A 51 -7.85 -7.00 -6.73
CA ARG A 51 -7.83 -8.44 -6.46
C ARG A 51 -7.49 -9.18 -7.74
N LEU A 52 -6.58 -10.14 -7.64
CA LEU A 52 -6.32 -11.08 -8.71
C LEU A 52 -7.22 -12.30 -8.54
N ASN A 53 -7.82 -12.75 -9.63
CA ASN A 53 -8.58 -14.00 -9.67
C ASN A 53 -7.64 -15.21 -9.77
N VAL A 54 -6.47 -15.03 -10.39
CA VAL A 54 -5.42 -16.04 -10.55
C VAL A 54 -4.06 -15.39 -10.27
N GLY A 55 -3.14 -16.13 -9.65
CA GLY A 55 -1.79 -15.66 -9.34
C GLY A 55 -1.68 -14.84 -8.06
N ARG A 56 -0.53 -14.18 -7.89
CA ARG A 56 -0.22 -13.30 -6.74
C ARG A 56 0.58 -12.09 -7.19
N PHE A 57 0.46 -10.99 -6.46
CA PHE A 57 1.35 -9.84 -6.60
C PHE A 57 2.75 -10.23 -6.13
N MET A 58 3.75 -9.83 -6.90
CA MET A 58 5.16 -9.95 -6.56
C MET A 58 5.66 -8.56 -6.17
N TRP A 59 6.35 -8.48 -5.04
CA TRP A 59 7.01 -7.25 -4.66
C TRP A 59 8.27 -7.05 -5.50
N PRO A 60 8.61 -5.82 -5.89
CA PRO A 60 9.91 -5.54 -6.48
C PRO A 60 11.00 -6.09 -5.57
N GLN A 61 11.81 -7.00 -6.09
CA GLN A 61 13.08 -7.33 -5.48
C GLN A 61 14.02 -6.24 -6.00
N PHE A 62 14.39 -5.28 -5.15
CA PHE A 62 15.45 -4.36 -5.53
C PHE A 62 16.73 -5.17 -5.60
N ASP A 63 17.26 -5.36 -6.81
CA ASP A 63 18.59 -5.90 -6.97
C ASP A 63 19.56 -4.81 -6.49
N ALA A 64 20.30 -5.07 -5.42
CA ALA A 64 21.18 -4.10 -4.76
C ALA A 64 22.33 -3.57 -5.64
N TYR A 65 22.39 -4.00 -6.90
CA TYR A 65 23.39 -3.62 -7.90
C TYR A 65 22.92 -2.56 -8.90
N SER A 66 21.66 -2.11 -8.86
CA SER A 66 21.14 -1.05 -9.74
C SER A 66 20.99 0.29 -9.02
N THR A 67 22.04 0.74 -8.35
CA THR A 67 22.24 2.17 -8.06
C THR A 67 23.48 2.62 -8.81
N ALA A 68 23.37 2.57 -10.13
CA ALA A 68 24.28 3.27 -11.02
C ALA A 68 23.41 3.88 -12.13
N GLN A 69 22.96 5.11 -11.91
CA GLN A 69 22.84 6.19 -12.90
C GLN A 69 22.34 7.47 -12.23
#